data_AF-A0AA39HYL0-F1
#
_entry.id   AF-A0AA39HYL0-F1
#
_cell.length_a   1.000
_cell.length_b   1.000
_cell.length_c   1.000
_cell.angle_alpha   90.00
_cell.angle_beta   90.00
_cell.angle_gamma   90.00
#
_symmetry.space_group_name_H-M   'P 1'
#
loop_
_entity.id
_entity.type
_entity.pdbx_description
1 polymer ?
#
loop_
_entity_poly.entity_id
_entity_poly.type
_entity_poly.pdbx_seq_one_letter_code
_entity_poly.pdbx_strand_id
1 'polypeptide(L)'
;MSPESLSLAVVLNPNRPGKKMEAVRSEWKSTGGVEWCRSARWTDQFEMEFELERKEPKLALCWMEIDYHALVTLKEKQVIDEHKAATFLQATKSVNTVKLRHQSGEVAALINVIMFVKRKILFHLDTFSEGIADLKIQLDNGVELFVSKFLLSTYSAFFSHMLYSKSFVEGRTKICKLPGIKYQHFLIVLQRFYGLQVNFAKMTEADLKEVLELANRFQFDVLLSEIEGYVTKLQKTRRESWFDVAERYKLTLLIKTILRNMDINDVKTLCNRCREEGHTNILQKYSLETVNEILNLITIIEKPNLTPPPQFYQV
;
A
#
# COMPACT_ATOMS: atom_id res chain seq x y z
N MET A 1 -2.93 -30.18 -11.61
CA MET A 1 -1.94 -29.39 -12.37
C MET A 1 -0.57 -29.96 -12.06
N SER A 2 0.29 -30.15 -13.05
CA SER A 2 1.67 -30.57 -12.84
C SER A 2 2.47 -29.46 -12.17
N PRO A 3 3.41 -29.77 -11.26
CA PRO A 3 4.35 -28.78 -10.76
C PRO A 3 5.13 -28.12 -11.87
N GLU A 4 5.38 -26.82 -11.73
CA GLU A 4 6.30 -26.09 -12.58
C GLU A 4 7.53 -25.67 -11.77
N SER A 5 8.71 -25.89 -12.35
CA SER A 5 9.97 -25.51 -11.73
C SER A 5 10.52 -24.23 -12.36
N LEU A 6 10.90 -23.30 -11.50
CA LEU A 6 11.65 -22.12 -11.86
C LEU A 6 13.12 -22.38 -11.44
N SER A 7 14.10 -22.25 -12.36
CA SER A 7 15.55 -22.37 -12.08
C SER A 7 16.32 -21.10 -12.45
N LEU A 8 17.12 -20.55 -11.51
CA LEU A 8 17.82 -19.27 -11.66
C LEU A 8 19.25 -19.48 -11.18
N ALA A 9 20.17 -19.46 -12.12
CA ALA A 9 21.59 -19.42 -11.81
C ALA A 9 21.97 -17.98 -11.49
N VAL A 10 22.43 -17.72 -10.26
CA VAL A 10 22.91 -16.41 -9.86
C VAL A 10 24.41 -16.49 -9.56
N VAL A 11 25.21 -16.05 -10.52
CA VAL A 11 26.63 -15.83 -10.30
C VAL A 11 26.78 -14.38 -9.85
N LEU A 12 26.76 -14.16 -8.53
CA LEU A 12 27.02 -12.84 -7.97
C LEU A 12 28.50 -12.77 -7.58
N ASN A 13 29.19 -11.74 -8.06
CA ASN A 13 30.57 -11.47 -7.66
C ASN A 13 30.58 -10.61 -6.37
N PRO A 14 30.89 -11.15 -5.19
CA PRO A 14 30.90 -10.39 -3.93
C PRO A 14 32.00 -9.31 -3.83
N ASN A 15 32.92 -9.18 -4.80
CA ASN A 15 34.07 -8.27 -4.72
C ASN A 15 33.74 -6.76 -4.87
N ARG A 16 32.50 -6.34 -4.64
CA ARG A 16 32.15 -4.90 -4.48
C ARG A 16 31.63 -4.62 -3.07
N PRO A 17 32.52 -4.57 -2.06
CA PRO A 17 32.14 -4.17 -0.72
C PRO A 17 31.55 -2.75 -0.73
N GLY A 18 30.37 -2.57 -0.13
CA GLY A 18 29.79 -1.26 0.18
C GLY A 18 28.76 -0.67 -0.79
N LYS A 19 28.42 -1.34 -1.91
CA LYS A 19 27.27 -0.95 -2.76
C LYS A 19 26.20 -2.04 -2.73
N LYS A 20 24.96 -1.65 -2.41
CA LYS A 20 23.78 -2.52 -2.65
C LYS A 20 23.84 -3.00 -4.09
N MET A 21 23.91 -4.31 -4.27
CA MET A 21 23.90 -4.90 -5.61
C MET A 21 22.51 -4.80 -6.20
N GLU A 22 22.45 -4.51 -7.51
CA GLU A 22 21.21 -4.65 -8.25
C GLU A 22 20.75 -6.10 -8.21
N ALA A 23 19.43 -6.29 -8.11
CA ALA A 23 18.87 -7.62 -8.06
C ALA A 23 19.02 -8.31 -9.43
N VAL A 24 19.58 -9.52 -9.44
CA VAL A 24 19.62 -10.36 -10.64
C VAL A 24 18.30 -11.10 -10.75
N ARG A 25 17.66 -11.00 -11.92
CA ARG A 25 16.37 -11.62 -12.19
C ARG A 25 16.49 -12.81 -13.12
N SER A 26 15.64 -13.82 -12.91
CA SER A 26 15.40 -14.88 -13.89
C SER A 26 14.44 -14.43 -14.98
N GLU A 27 14.35 -15.23 -16.03
CA GLU A 27 13.28 -15.15 -17.00
C GLU A 27 11.91 -15.28 -16.34
N TRP A 28 10.93 -14.58 -16.92
CA TRP A 28 9.53 -14.71 -16.55
C TRP A 28 8.98 -16.04 -17.06
N LYS A 29 8.27 -16.78 -16.21
CA LYS A 29 7.57 -18.01 -16.57
C LYS A 29 6.13 -17.96 -16.10
N SER A 30 5.22 -18.42 -16.94
CA SER A 30 3.79 -18.45 -16.61
C SER A 30 3.45 -19.71 -15.84
N THR A 31 3.14 -19.58 -14.56
CA THR A 31 2.67 -20.68 -13.70
C THR A 31 1.31 -20.34 -13.13
N GLY A 32 0.33 -21.22 -13.36
CA GLY A 32 -1.03 -20.99 -12.89
C GLY A 32 -1.67 -19.74 -13.51
N GLY A 33 -1.33 -19.37 -14.75
CA GLY A 33 -1.88 -18.20 -15.45
C GLY A 33 -1.35 -16.85 -14.94
N VAL A 34 -0.24 -16.87 -14.22
CA VAL A 34 0.44 -15.69 -13.70
C VAL A 34 1.91 -15.78 -14.09
N GLU A 35 2.49 -14.67 -14.56
CA GLU A 35 3.92 -14.60 -14.87
C GLU A 35 4.74 -14.33 -13.60
N TRP A 36 5.69 -15.22 -13.32
CA TRP A 36 6.57 -15.18 -12.17
C TRP A 36 8.01 -15.06 -12.63
N CYS A 37 8.81 -14.29 -11.92
CA CYS A 37 10.26 -14.38 -11.99
C CYS A 37 10.80 -14.42 -10.57
N ARG A 38 12.08 -14.72 -10.46
CA ARG A 38 12.79 -14.67 -9.18
C ARG A 38 13.84 -13.62 -9.28
N SER A 39 14.04 -12.91 -8.21
CA SER A 39 15.16 -12.00 -8.05
C SER A 39 16.00 -12.44 -6.86
N ALA A 40 17.30 -12.17 -6.95
CA ALA A 40 18.22 -12.35 -5.84
C ALA A 40 19.14 -11.15 -5.77
N ARG A 41 19.44 -10.70 -4.55
CA ARG A 41 20.38 -9.61 -4.29
C ARG A 41 21.15 -9.88 -3.01
N TRP A 42 22.39 -9.40 -2.94
CA TRP A 42 23.11 -9.31 -1.68
C TRP A 42 22.59 -8.11 -0.88
N THR A 43 22.16 -8.34 0.36
CA THR A 43 21.82 -7.27 1.31
C THR A 43 23.09 -6.77 2.02
N ASP A 44 24.06 -7.65 2.23
CA ASP A 44 25.43 -7.33 2.67
C ASP A 44 26.46 -8.35 2.10
N GLN A 45 27.70 -8.35 2.60
CA GLN A 45 28.77 -9.24 2.12
C GLN A 45 28.50 -10.74 2.37
N PHE A 46 27.64 -11.03 3.33
CA PHE A 46 27.39 -12.38 3.80
C PHE A 46 25.95 -12.79 3.61
N GLU A 47 25.02 -11.85 3.44
CA GLU A 47 23.58 -12.08 3.39
C GLU A 47 23.00 -11.89 1.98
N MET A 48 22.48 -12.97 1.40
CA MET A 48 21.68 -12.91 0.17
C MET A 48 20.20 -12.94 0.50
N GLU A 49 19.42 -12.11 -0.18
CA GLU A 49 17.96 -12.12 -0.20
C GLU A 49 17.49 -12.61 -1.56
N PHE A 50 16.66 -13.64 -1.55
CA PHE A 50 15.90 -14.12 -2.69
C PHE A 50 14.46 -13.65 -2.55
N GLU A 51 13.84 -13.20 -3.63
CA GLU A 51 12.44 -12.82 -3.71
C GLU A 51 11.77 -13.52 -4.93
N LEU A 52 10.57 -14.08 -4.75
CA LEU A 52 9.73 -14.53 -5.86
C LEU A 52 8.85 -13.37 -6.32
N GLU A 53 9.15 -12.77 -7.47
CA GLU A 53 8.44 -11.63 -8.03
C GLU A 53 7.33 -12.07 -9.00
N ARG A 54 6.25 -11.31 -9.01
CA ARG A 54 5.16 -11.48 -9.97
C ARG A 54 5.11 -10.29 -10.92
N LYS A 55 4.90 -10.54 -12.20
CA LYS A 55 4.73 -9.47 -13.20
C LYS A 55 3.40 -8.79 -12.90
N GLU A 56 3.38 -7.46 -12.86
CA GLU A 56 2.16 -6.69 -12.59
C GLU A 56 1.06 -7.10 -13.57
N PRO A 57 0.07 -7.88 -13.13
CA PRO A 57 -0.85 -8.42 -14.10
C PRO A 57 -1.96 -7.39 -14.35
N LYS A 58 -2.49 -7.37 -15.57
CA LYS A 58 -3.84 -6.82 -15.87
C LYS A 58 -4.96 -7.62 -15.17
N LEU A 59 -4.60 -8.49 -14.22
CA LEU A 59 -5.45 -9.38 -13.48
C LEU A 59 -5.62 -8.81 -12.07
N ALA A 60 -6.86 -8.76 -11.60
CA ALA A 60 -7.10 -8.71 -10.16
C ALA A 60 -6.90 -10.12 -9.59
N LEU A 61 -5.72 -10.39 -9.04
CA LEU A 61 -5.49 -11.62 -8.27
C LEU A 61 -6.14 -11.44 -6.90
N CYS A 62 -7.28 -12.08 -6.66
CA CYS A 62 -7.85 -12.00 -5.32
C CYS A 62 -6.99 -12.74 -4.30
N TRP A 63 -6.63 -13.99 -4.58
CA TRP A 63 -5.64 -14.71 -3.78
C TRP A 63 -5.11 -15.93 -4.52
N MET A 64 -3.92 -16.35 -4.16
CA MET A 64 -3.32 -17.60 -4.60
C MET A 64 -2.63 -18.26 -3.42
N GLU A 65 -2.97 -19.51 -3.15
CA GLU A 65 -2.22 -20.35 -2.23
C GLU A 65 -1.22 -21.16 -3.05
N ILE A 66 0.06 -20.98 -2.73
CA ILE A 66 1.14 -21.77 -3.31
C ILE A 66 1.88 -22.53 -2.21
N ASP A 67 2.40 -23.69 -2.56
CA ASP A 67 3.59 -24.21 -1.89
C ASP A 67 4.78 -23.92 -2.77
N TYR A 68 5.90 -23.59 -2.17
CA TYR A 68 7.16 -23.56 -2.89
C TYR A 68 8.25 -24.27 -2.11
N HIS A 69 9.19 -24.80 -2.87
CA HIS A 69 10.36 -25.49 -2.42
C HIS A 69 11.58 -24.77 -2.97
N ALA A 70 12.28 -24.04 -2.10
CA ALA A 70 13.50 -23.33 -2.45
C ALA A 70 14.72 -24.20 -2.12
N LEU A 71 15.47 -24.53 -3.15
CA LEU A 71 16.72 -25.27 -3.12
C LEU A 71 17.84 -24.33 -3.51
N VAL A 72 18.77 -24.07 -2.57
CA VAL A 72 19.95 -23.25 -2.86
C VAL A 72 21.19 -24.11 -2.81
N THR A 73 21.92 -24.11 -3.92
CA THR A 73 23.17 -24.86 -4.08
C THR A 73 24.34 -23.87 -4.22
N LEU A 74 25.34 -24.01 -3.37
CA LEU A 74 26.60 -23.26 -3.40
C LEU A 74 27.73 -24.22 -3.71
N LYS A 75 28.45 -24.02 -4.83
CA LYS A 75 29.55 -24.90 -5.27
C LYS A 75 29.15 -26.39 -5.21
N GLU A 76 28.01 -26.71 -5.81
CA GLU A 76 27.42 -28.07 -5.85
C GLU A 76 26.92 -28.63 -4.52
N LYS A 77 27.18 -27.97 -3.39
CA LYS A 77 26.62 -28.34 -2.09
C LYS A 77 25.28 -27.67 -1.87
N GLN A 78 24.25 -28.45 -1.58
CA GLN A 78 22.96 -27.92 -1.14
C GLN A 78 23.12 -27.30 0.26
N VAL A 79 22.79 -26.02 0.38
CA VAL A 79 22.92 -25.24 1.63
C VAL A 79 21.56 -24.90 2.21
N ILE A 80 20.54 -24.77 1.36
CA ILE A 80 19.15 -24.62 1.79
C ILE A 80 18.29 -25.68 1.14
N ASP A 81 17.42 -26.23 1.97
CA ASP A 81 16.23 -26.99 1.61
C ASP A 81 15.05 -26.41 2.39
N GLU A 82 14.28 -25.50 1.78
CA GLU A 82 13.16 -24.85 2.45
C GLU A 82 11.84 -25.12 1.73
N HIS A 83 10.91 -25.72 2.47
CA HIS A 83 9.53 -25.92 2.05
C HIS A 83 8.62 -24.96 2.80
N LYS A 84 7.87 -24.12 2.07
CA LYS A 84 6.94 -23.18 2.67
C LYS A 84 5.64 -23.11 1.88
N ALA A 85 4.54 -23.09 2.62
CA ALA A 85 3.26 -22.63 2.11
C ALA A 85 3.23 -21.10 2.17
N ALA A 86 2.72 -20.46 1.13
CA ALA A 86 2.59 -19.02 1.05
C ALA A 86 1.26 -18.65 0.38
N THR A 87 0.61 -17.64 0.93
CA THR A 87 -0.58 -17.03 0.31
C THR A 87 -0.18 -15.71 -0.33
N PHE A 88 -0.35 -15.61 -1.64
CA PHE A 88 -0.14 -14.40 -2.42
C PHE A 88 -1.45 -13.65 -2.53
N LEU A 89 -1.42 -12.39 -2.12
CA LEU A 89 -2.48 -11.40 -2.38
C LEU A 89 -1.99 -10.47 -3.49
N GLN A 90 -2.89 -9.74 -4.15
CA GLN A 90 -2.48 -8.85 -5.25
C GLN A 90 -1.40 -7.84 -4.85
N ALA A 91 -1.45 -7.33 -3.62
CA ALA A 91 -0.50 -6.35 -3.10
C ALA A 91 0.89 -6.92 -2.78
N THR A 92 1.04 -8.25 -2.75
CA THR A 92 2.32 -8.90 -2.51
C THR A 92 3.07 -9.02 -3.84
N LYS A 93 3.91 -8.02 -4.17
CA LYS A 93 4.81 -8.07 -5.34
C LYS A 93 5.85 -9.19 -5.23
N SER A 94 6.21 -9.56 -4.00
CA SER A 94 7.17 -10.61 -3.70
C SER A 94 6.88 -11.28 -2.36
N VAL A 95 7.18 -12.58 -2.25
CA VAL A 95 7.05 -13.34 -1.00
C VAL A 95 8.37 -14.05 -0.71
N ASN A 96 8.75 -13.93 0.55
CA ASN A 96 9.93 -14.48 1.21
C ASN A 96 11.25 -13.82 0.85
N THR A 97 12.05 -13.67 1.90
CA THR A 97 13.45 -13.27 1.92
C THR A 97 14.16 -14.42 2.61
N VAL A 98 14.76 -15.33 1.87
CA VAL A 98 15.60 -16.35 2.51
C VAL A 98 16.99 -15.75 2.67
N LYS A 99 17.36 -15.48 3.93
CA LYS A 99 18.65 -14.88 4.29
C LYS A 99 19.71 -15.96 4.40
N LEU A 100 20.60 -16.00 3.43
CA LEU A 100 21.75 -16.92 3.42
C LEU A 100 22.96 -16.24 4.03
N ARG A 101 23.54 -16.77 5.10
CA ARG A 101 24.85 -16.34 5.60
C ARG A 101 25.96 -17.27 5.13
N HIS A 102 26.98 -16.75 4.45
CA HIS A 102 28.17 -17.51 4.06
C HIS A 102 29.44 -16.94 4.71
N GLN A 103 30.50 -17.75 4.86
CA GLN A 103 31.72 -17.36 5.59
C GLN A 103 32.94 -17.01 4.72
N SER A 104 32.93 -17.25 3.40
CA SER A 104 34.11 -16.93 2.55
C SER A 104 33.87 -16.75 1.03
N GLY A 105 34.57 -15.77 0.43
CA GLY A 105 34.94 -15.69 -0.99
C GLY A 105 33.83 -15.64 -2.05
N GLU A 106 34.20 -15.49 -3.33
CA GLU A 106 33.28 -15.59 -4.47
C GLU A 106 32.55 -16.95 -4.45
N VAL A 107 31.23 -16.91 -4.36
CA VAL A 107 30.38 -18.11 -4.39
C VAL A 107 29.27 -17.92 -5.42
N ALA A 108 29.34 -18.68 -6.51
CA ALA A 108 28.20 -18.85 -7.39
C ALA A 108 27.09 -19.60 -6.64
N ALA A 109 25.89 -19.03 -6.65
CA ALA A 109 24.70 -19.64 -6.06
C ALA A 109 23.72 -20.04 -7.15
N LEU A 110 23.34 -21.31 -7.18
CA LEU A 110 22.23 -21.77 -7.98
C LEU A 110 20.98 -21.80 -7.10
N ILE A 111 19.97 -21.04 -7.48
CA ILE A 111 18.70 -20.95 -6.77
C ILE A 111 17.63 -21.62 -7.62
N ASN A 112 17.19 -22.79 -7.18
CA ASN A 112 16.08 -23.52 -7.77
C ASN A 112 14.85 -23.34 -6.89
N VAL A 113 13.73 -22.96 -7.49
CA VAL A 113 12.46 -22.79 -6.77
C VAL A 113 11.41 -23.56 -7.52
N ILE A 114 10.95 -24.65 -6.91
CA ILE A 114 9.84 -25.43 -7.43
C ILE A 114 8.57 -24.87 -6.80
N MET A 115 7.58 -24.54 -7.61
CA MET A 115 6.35 -23.93 -7.13
C MET A 115 5.13 -24.76 -7.52
N PHE A 116 4.20 -24.85 -6.58
CA PHE A 116 2.95 -25.57 -6.70
C PHE A 116 1.81 -24.61 -6.39
N VAL A 117 1.00 -24.27 -7.40
CA VAL A 117 -0.21 -23.49 -7.18
C VAL A 117 -1.30 -24.44 -6.70
N LYS A 118 -1.64 -24.37 -5.40
CA LYS A 118 -2.69 -25.20 -4.79
C LYS A 118 -4.07 -24.70 -5.19
N ARG A 119 -4.31 -23.40 -4.99
CA ARG A 119 -5.60 -22.75 -5.21
C ARG A 119 -5.35 -21.34 -5.71
N LYS A 120 -6.26 -20.85 -6.55
CA LYS A 120 -6.19 -19.48 -7.06
C LYS A 120 -7.59 -18.96 -7.39
N ILE A 121 -7.78 -17.66 -7.18
CA ILE A 121 -8.90 -16.91 -7.74
C ILE A 121 -8.31 -15.73 -8.51
N LEU A 122 -8.52 -15.75 -9.82
CA LEU A 122 -8.07 -14.73 -10.76
C LEU A 122 -9.27 -14.05 -11.39
N PHE A 123 -9.27 -12.73 -11.41
CA PHE A 123 -10.22 -11.93 -12.17
C PHE A 123 -9.48 -11.22 -13.31
N HIS A 124 -9.91 -11.51 -14.53
CA HIS A 124 -9.44 -10.80 -15.72
C HIS A 124 -10.20 -9.49 -15.80
N LEU A 125 -9.54 -8.38 -15.44
CA LEU A 125 -10.20 -7.07 -15.48
C LEU A 125 -10.36 -6.56 -16.91
N ASP A 126 -9.66 -7.12 -17.89
CA ASP A 126 -9.75 -6.75 -19.30
C ASP A 126 -10.84 -7.53 -20.06
N THR A 127 -11.51 -8.47 -19.39
CA THR A 127 -12.47 -9.38 -20.03
C THR A 127 -13.80 -9.33 -19.29
N PHE A 128 -14.89 -9.16 -20.03
CA PHE A 128 -16.24 -9.29 -19.48
C PHE A 128 -16.48 -10.71 -18.98
N SER A 129 -17.10 -10.84 -17.80
CA SER A 129 -17.45 -12.14 -17.23
C SER A 129 -18.84 -12.04 -16.61
N GLU A 130 -19.81 -12.72 -17.21
CA GLU A 130 -21.21 -12.66 -16.76
C GLU A 130 -21.34 -13.14 -15.31
N GLY A 131 -22.12 -12.41 -14.51
CA GLY A 131 -22.31 -12.68 -13.08
C GLY A 131 -21.14 -12.25 -12.17
N ILE A 132 -19.99 -11.90 -12.74
CA ILE A 132 -18.80 -11.47 -11.98
C ILE A 132 -18.46 -10.01 -12.25
N ALA A 133 -18.49 -9.59 -13.51
CA ALA A 133 -18.12 -8.27 -13.98
C ALA A 133 -19.18 -7.74 -14.95
N ASP A 134 -20.05 -6.87 -14.45
CA ASP A 134 -21.24 -6.35 -15.14
C ASP A 134 -21.20 -4.83 -15.38
N LEU A 135 -20.08 -4.18 -15.05
CA LEU A 135 -19.81 -2.77 -15.33
C LEU A 135 -18.51 -2.62 -16.12
N LYS A 136 -18.55 -1.81 -17.18
CA LYS A 136 -17.36 -1.39 -17.93
C LYS A 136 -16.90 -0.02 -17.44
N ILE A 137 -15.67 0.08 -16.95
CA ILE A 137 -14.99 1.33 -16.62
C ILE A 137 -14.04 1.71 -17.76
N GLN A 138 -14.10 2.95 -18.20
CA GLN A 138 -13.20 3.53 -19.21
C GLN A 138 -12.37 4.65 -18.59
N LEU A 139 -11.05 4.54 -18.71
CA LEU A 139 -10.09 5.56 -18.30
C LEU A 139 -9.64 6.40 -19.51
N ASP A 140 -9.08 7.59 -19.26
CA ASP A 140 -8.68 8.54 -20.31
C ASP A 140 -7.60 8.00 -21.26
N ASN A 141 -6.76 7.09 -20.78
CA ASN A 141 -5.72 6.46 -21.59
C ASN A 141 -6.24 5.32 -22.49
N GLY A 142 -7.57 5.18 -22.62
CA GLY A 142 -8.22 4.13 -23.40
C GLY A 142 -8.23 2.75 -22.72
N VAL A 143 -7.75 2.65 -21.47
CA VAL A 143 -7.85 1.39 -20.71
C VAL A 143 -9.30 1.13 -20.35
N GLU A 144 -9.75 -0.09 -20.65
CA GLU A 144 -11.09 -0.57 -20.34
C GLU A 144 -11.00 -1.69 -19.30
N LEU A 145 -11.81 -1.58 -18.26
CA LEU A 145 -11.88 -2.54 -17.17
C LEU A 145 -13.31 -3.04 -16.99
N PHE A 146 -13.48 -4.33 -16.79
CA PHE A 146 -14.74 -4.98 -16.45
C PHE A 146 -14.71 -5.34 -14.97
N VAL A 147 -15.66 -4.78 -14.22
CA VAL A 147 -15.70 -4.83 -12.76
C VAL A 147 -17.11 -5.13 -12.27
N SER A 148 -17.23 -5.56 -11.01
CA SER A 148 -18.52 -5.83 -10.38
C SER A 148 -19.18 -4.53 -9.92
N LYS A 149 -20.34 -4.20 -10.50
CA LYS A 149 -21.22 -3.11 -10.03
C LYS A 149 -21.60 -3.31 -8.57
N PHE A 150 -21.92 -4.55 -8.19
CA PHE A 150 -22.30 -4.89 -6.83
C PHE A 150 -21.20 -4.50 -5.83
N LEU A 151 -19.95 -4.99 -6.05
CA LEU A 151 -18.84 -4.69 -5.13
C LEU A 151 -18.55 -3.20 -5.02
N LEU A 152 -18.53 -2.47 -6.15
CA LEU A 152 -18.31 -1.02 -6.12
C LEU A 152 -19.39 -0.32 -5.30
N SER A 153 -20.67 -0.59 -5.58
CA SER A 153 -21.77 0.06 -4.88
C SER A 153 -21.91 -0.34 -3.41
N THR A 154 -21.47 -1.54 -3.04
CA THR A 154 -21.48 -1.99 -1.63
C THR A 154 -20.53 -1.15 -0.76
N TYR A 155 -19.36 -0.78 -1.29
CA TYR A 155 -18.33 -0.11 -0.51
C TYR A 155 -18.18 1.38 -0.81
N SER A 156 -18.86 1.90 -1.83
CA SER A 156 -18.79 3.31 -2.23
C SER A 156 -20.18 3.89 -2.45
N ALA A 157 -20.51 4.88 -1.63
CA ALA A 157 -21.74 5.65 -1.80
C ALA A 157 -21.76 6.35 -3.18
N PHE A 158 -20.63 6.86 -3.65
CA PHE A 158 -20.50 7.46 -4.99
C PHE A 158 -20.97 6.50 -6.09
N PHE A 159 -20.40 5.28 -6.14
CA PHE A 159 -20.79 4.28 -7.14
C PHE A 159 -22.22 3.79 -6.93
N SER A 160 -22.67 3.65 -5.69
CA SER A 160 -24.06 3.28 -5.39
C SER A 160 -25.06 4.28 -5.98
N HIS A 161 -24.89 5.58 -5.68
CA HIS A 161 -25.77 6.63 -6.19
C HIS A 161 -25.70 6.74 -7.72
N MET A 162 -24.49 6.72 -8.29
CA MET A 162 -24.30 6.85 -9.74
C MET A 162 -24.89 5.65 -10.51
N LEU A 163 -24.64 4.42 -10.06
CA LEU A 163 -24.97 3.22 -10.82
C LEU A 163 -26.41 2.74 -10.62
N TYR A 164 -27.08 3.09 -9.52
CA TYR A 164 -28.49 2.72 -9.27
C TYR A 164 -29.50 3.84 -9.55
N SER A 165 -29.03 5.06 -9.81
CA SER A 165 -29.90 6.15 -10.22
C SER A 165 -30.31 6.02 -11.69
N LYS A 166 -31.58 6.32 -11.97
CA LYS A 166 -32.14 6.39 -13.33
C LYS A 166 -31.73 7.66 -14.09
N SER A 167 -31.24 8.67 -13.37
CA SER A 167 -30.88 9.97 -13.93
C SER A 167 -29.51 9.97 -14.59
N PHE A 168 -28.59 9.10 -14.16
CA PHE A 168 -27.25 9.00 -14.72
C PHE A 168 -27.20 8.07 -15.94
N VAL A 169 -26.33 8.39 -16.89
CA VAL A 169 -26.15 7.59 -18.11
C VAL A 169 -25.44 6.28 -17.79
N GLU A 170 -24.54 6.30 -16.82
CA GLU A 170 -23.74 5.19 -16.32
C GLU A 170 -24.63 4.07 -15.78
N GLY A 171 -25.68 4.41 -15.02
CA GLY A 171 -26.64 3.45 -14.48
C GLY A 171 -27.45 2.72 -15.57
N ARG A 172 -27.67 3.37 -16.72
CA ARG A 172 -28.42 2.82 -17.86
C ARG A 172 -27.53 2.04 -18.84
N THR A 173 -26.37 2.59 -19.16
CA THR A 173 -25.45 2.04 -20.17
C THR A 173 -24.50 0.98 -19.61
N LYS A 174 -24.32 0.93 -18.28
CA LYS A 174 -23.29 0.12 -17.62
C LYS A 174 -21.87 0.44 -18.10
N ILE A 175 -21.66 1.64 -18.64
CA ILE A 175 -20.36 2.19 -19.00
C ILE A 175 -20.11 3.40 -18.12
N CYS A 176 -19.04 3.37 -17.34
CA CYS A 176 -18.62 4.44 -16.45
C CYS A 176 -17.30 5.02 -16.95
N LYS A 177 -17.29 6.32 -17.25
CA LYS A 177 -16.08 7.04 -17.66
C LYS A 177 -15.47 7.74 -16.46
N LEU A 178 -14.19 7.51 -16.21
CA LEU A 178 -13.49 8.07 -15.06
C LEU A 178 -12.30 8.94 -15.51
N PRO A 179 -12.52 10.24 -15.76
CA PRO A 179 -11.47 11.13 -16.22
C PRO A 179 -10.51 11.54 -15.10
N GLY A 180 -9.27 11.81 -15.50
CA GLY A 180 -8.16 12.26 -14.66
C GLY A 180 -7.53 11.16 -13.81
N ILE A 181 -7.81 9.88 -14.10
CA ILE A 181 -7.38 8.77 -13.23
C ILE A 181 -6.28 7.94 -13.89
N LYS A 182 -5.14 7.82 -13.20
CA LYS A 182 -4.07 6.91 -13.59
C LYS A 182 -4.46 5.47 -13.25
N TYR A 183 -4.32 4.59 -14.23
CA TYR A 183 -4.64 3.16 -14.11
C TYR A 183 -4.04 2.49 -12.86
N GLN A 184 -2.75 2.74 -12.58
CA GLN A 184 -2.05 2.12 -11.45
C GLN A 184 -2.65 2.47 -10.08
N HIS A 185 -3.07 3.72 -9.89
CA HIS A 185 -3.67 4.18 -8.63
C HIS A 185 -5.10 3.67 -8.50
N PHE A 186 -5.85 3.65 -9.61
CA PHE A 186 -7.18 3.05 -9.63
C PHE A 186 -7.16 1.55 -9.33
N LEU A 187 -6.18 0.82 -9.84
CA LEU A 187 -6.04 -0.61 -9.59
C LEU A 187 -5.86 -0.94 -8.11
N ILE A 188 -5.18 -0.08 -7.35
CA ILE A 188 -5.03 -0.22 -5.88
C ILE A 188 -6.38 -0.03 -5.18
N VAL A 189 -7.15 0.98 -5.57
CA VAL A 189 -8.49 1.20 -5.02
C VAL A 189 -9.41 0.04 -5.37
N LEU A 190 -9.34 -0.43 -6.62
CA LEU A 190 -10.12 -1.55 -7.12
C LEU A 190 -9.78 -2.85 -6.38
N GLN A 191 -8.51 -3.13 -6.12
CA GLN A 191 -8.09 -4.23 -5.25
C GLN A 191 -8.85 -4.22 -3.93
N ARG A 192 -8.95 -3.05 -3.31
CA ARG A 192 -9.62 -2.94 -2.01
C ARG A 192 -11.12 -3.17 -2.09
N PHE A 193 -11.78 -2.77 -3.18
CA PHE A 193 -13.18 -3.11 -3.46
C PHE A 193 -13.43 -4.62 -3.54
N TYR A 194 -12.43 -5.38 -3.99
CA TYR A 194 -12.47 -6.85 -4.05
C TYR A 194 -12.01 -7.51 -2.74
N GLY A 195 -11.92 -6.75 -1.64
CA GLY A 195 -11.55 -7.25 -0.31
C GLY A 195 -10.06 -7.52 -0.15
N LEU A 196 -9.22 -7.03 -1.06
CA LEU A 196 -7.79 -7.32 -1.05
C LEU A 196 -7.05 -6.31 -0.18
N GLN A 197 -6.14 -6.82 0.64
CA GLN A 197 -5.30 -5.97 1.48
C GLN A 197 -4.37 -5.12 0.62
N VAL A 198 -4.25 -3.84 0.94
CA VAL A 198 -3.35 -2.91 0.28
C VAL A 198 -2.05 -2.80 1.08
N ASN A 199 -0.90 -2.99 0.43
CA ASN A 199 0.41 -2.86 1.08
C ASN A 199 0.93 -1.42 0.95
N PHE A 200 0.47 -0.54 1.83
CA PHE A 200 0.89 0.87 1.84
C PHE A 200 2.40 1.07 2.08
N ALA A 201 3.07 0.12 2.76
CA ALA A 201 4.50 0.22 3.04
C ALA A 201 5.38 0.13 1.78
N LYS A 202 4.86 -0.43 0.68
CA LYS A 202 5.55 -0.51 -0.62
C LYS A 202 5.25 0.70 -1.53
N MET A 203 4.42 1.66 -1.10
CA MET A 203 4.05 2.82 -1.90
C MET A 203 4.94 4.02 -1.58
N THR A 204 5.16 4.86 -2.59
CA THR A 204 5.72 6.18 -2.35
C THR A 204 4.70 7.07 -1.66
N GLU A 205 5.15 8.16 -1.03
CA GLU A 205 4.23 9.13 -0.41
C GLU A 205 3.31 9.77 -1.47
N ALA A 206 3.81 10.00 -2.68
CA ALA A 206 3.03 10.53 -3.79
C ALA A 206 1.93 9.54 -4.21
N ASP A 207 2.26 8.25 -4.38
CA ASP A 207 1.26 7.23 -4.71
C ASP A 207 0.17 7.13 -3.63
N LEU A 208 0.56 7.21 -2.36
CA LEU A 208 -0.40 7.14 -1.25
C LEU A 208 -1.36 8.33 -1.26
N LYS A 209 -0.89 9.55 -1.61
CA LYS A 209 -1.73 10.74 -1.73
C LYS A 209 -2.72 10.63 -2.92
N GLU A 210 -2.27 10.09 -4.04
CA GLU A 210 -3.13 9.83 -5.21
C GLU A 210 -4.22 8.80 -4.89
N VAL A 211 -3.86 7.71 -4.20
CA VAL A 211 -4.83 6.70 -3.75
C VAL A 211 -5.81 7.27 -2.72
N LEU A 212 -5.34 8.12 -1.79
CA LEU A 212 -6.18 8.83 -0.83
C LEU A 212 -7.19 9.75 -1.53
N GLU A 213 -6.74 10.51 -2.53
CA GLU A 213 -7.59 11.38 -3.34
C GLU A 213 -8.70 10.58 -4.05
N LEU A 214 -8.34 9.45 -4.66
CA LEU A 214 -9.32 8.56 -5.28
C LEU A 214 -10.30 7.95 -4.27
N ALA A 215 -9.81 7.51 -3.11
CA ALA A 215 -10.67 6.99 -2.04
C ALA A 215 -11.68 8.04 -1.57
N ASN A 216 -11.25 9.30 -1.41
CA ASN A 216 -12.14 10.40 -1.06
C ASN A 216 -13.13 10.71 -2.20
N ARG A 217 -12.65 10.82 -3.44
CA ARG A 217 -13.47 11.07 -4.63
C ARG A 217 -14.58 10.03 -4.79
N PHE A 218 -14.27 8.77 -4.49
CA PHE A 218 -15.23 7.67 -4.56
C PHE A 218 -15.98 7.43 -3.25
N GLN A 219 -15.80 8.25 -2.21
CA GLN A 219 -16.46 8.05 -0.90
C GLN A 219 -16.25 6.61 -0.38
N PHE A 220 -15.00 6.14 -0.43
CA PHE A 220 -14.61 4.79 0.01
C PHE A 220 -14.00 4.85 1.42
N ASP A 221 -14.86 5.03 2.41
CA ASP A 221 -14.49 5.32 3.80
C ASP A 221 -13.57 4.28 4.44
N VAL A 222 -13.75 3.00 4.08
CA VAL A 222 -12.89 1.91 4.57
C VAL A 222 -11.43 2.14 4.17
N LEU A 223 -11.18 2.50 2.91
CA LEU A 223 -9.82 2.76 2.42
C LEU A 223 -9.26 4.06 3.01
N LEU A 224 -10.09 5.10 3.19
CA LEU A 224 -9.69 6.33 3.88
C LEU A 224 -9.17 6.03 5.30
N SER A 225 -9.94 5.25 6.06
CA SER A 225 -9.59 4.85 7.43
C SER A 225 -8.31 4.00 7.49
N GLU A 226 -8.13 3.08 6.54
CA GLU A 226 -6.91 2.26 6.43
C GLU A 226 -5.66 3.11 6.13
N ILE A 227 -5.76 4.06 5.21
CA ILE A 227 -4.66 4.99 4.89
C ILE A 227 -4.35 5.86 6.12
N GLU A 228 -5.37 6.42 6.76
CA GLU A 228 -5.22 7.22 7.98
C GLU A 228 -4.50 6.44 9.09
N GLY A 229 -4.92 5.20 9.32
CA GLY A 229 -4.31 4.31 10.31
C GLY A 229 -2.87 3.95 9.98
N TYR A 230 -2.52 3.82 8.68
CA TYR A 230 -1.14 3.62 8.25
C TYR A 230 -0.28 4.87 8.48
N VAL A 231 -0.73 6.04 8.04
CA VAL A 231 0.02 7.31 8.18
C VAL A 231 0.24 7.66 9.66
N THR A 232 -0.75 7.40 10.50
CA THR A 232 -0.65 7.60 11.96
C THR A 232 0.47 6.79 12.60
N LYS A 233 0.89 5.67 12.00
CA LYS A 233 1.99 4.83 12.50
C LYS A 233 3.37 5.21 11.96
N LEU A 234 3.46 6.17 11.02
CA LEU A 234 4.75 6.64 10.51
C LEU A 234 5.56 7.38 11.59
N GLN A 235 6.86 7.55 11.34
CA GLN A 235 7.74 8.36 12.18
C GLN A 235 7.24 9.81 12.26
N LYS A 236 7.48 10.49 13.40
CA LYS A 236 6.96 11.84 13.71
C LYS A 236 7.12 12.82 12.55
N THR A 237 8.34 12.99 12.04
CA THR A 237 8.65 13.92 10.94
C THR A 237 7.87 13.62 9.66
N ARG A 238 7.77 12.34 9.27
CA ARG A 238 6.99 11.91 8.10
C ARG A 238 5.49 12.01 8.33
N ARG A 239 5.02 11.92 9.57
CA ARG A 239 3.59 12.06 9.90
C ARG A 239 3.17 13.52 9.87
N GLU A 240 4.00 14.42 10.38
CA GLU A 240 3.73 15.86 10.40
C GLU A 240 3.63 16.48 9.01
N SER A 241 4.40 15.97 8.03
CA SER A 241 4.30 16.40 6.64
C SER A 241 2.94 16.10 6.00
N TRP A 242 2.09 15.30 6.64
CA TRP A 242 0.75 14.98 6.19
C TRP A 242 -0.33 15.90 6.75
N PHE A 243 -0.01 16.89 7.60
CA PHE A 243 -1.02 17.73 8.25
C PHE A 243 -1.99 18.40 7.27
N ASP A 244 -1.49 19.08 6.24
CA ASP A 244 -2.35 19.77 5.26
C ASP A 244 -3.20 18.79 4.43
N VAL A 245 -2.68 17.58 4.19
CA VAL A 245 -3.41 16.51 3.50
C VAL A 245 -4.51 15.94 4.40
N ALA A 246 -4.18 15.71 5.67
CA ALA A 246 -5.12 15.23 6.68
C ALA A 246 -6.28 16.22 6.85
N GLU A 247 -5.98 17.51 6.91
CA GLU A 247 -6.98 18.58 6.97
C GLU A 247 -7.87 18.64 5.72
N ARG A 248 -7.27 18.54 4.52
CA ARG A 248 -8.02 18.54 3.26
C ARG A 248 -9.03 17.41 3.19
N TYR A 249 -8.64 16.21 3.62
CA TYR A 249 -9.46 14.99 3.55
C TYR A 249 -10.13 14.62 4.87
N LYS A 250 -10.12 15.54 5.86
CA LYS A 250 -10.76 15.37 7.18
C LYS A 250 -10.36 14.08 7.93
N LEU A 251 -9.08 13.71 7.82
CA LEU A 251 -8.48 12.58 8.53
C LEU A 251 -8.26 12.96 10.02
N THR A 252 -9.35 12.89 10.78
CA THR A 252 -9.45 13.45 12.14
C THR A 252 -8.55 12.76 13.16
N LEU A 253 -8.36 11.44 13.08
CA LEU A 253 -7.44 10.69 13.95
C LEU A 253 -5.99 11.09 13.68
N LEU A 254 -5.63 11.27 12.41
CA LEU A 254 -4.30 11.72 12.03
C LEU A 254 -4.05 13.17 12.50
N ILE A 255 -5.00 14.08 12.27
CA ILE A 255 -4.89 15.48 12.75
C ILE A 255 -4.66 15.52 14.26
N LYS A 256 -5.49 14.82 15.05
CA LYS A 256 -5.35 14.75 16.52
C LYS A 256 -4.01 14.17 16.93
N THR A 257 -3.55 13.13 16.23
CA THR A 257 -2.26 12.50 16.53
C THR A 257 -1.09 13.45 16.23
N ILE A 258 -1.13 14.19 15.12
CA ILE A 258 -0.11 15.19 14.80
C ILE A 258 -0.09 16.29 15.86
N LEU A 259 -1.25 16.91 16.13
CA LEU A 259 -1.37 18.01 17.07
C LEU A 259 -0.91 17.64 18.49
N ARG A 260 -1.26 16.44 18.98
CA ARG A 260 -0.81 15.96 20.31
C ARG A 260 0.70 15.79 20.45
N ASN A 261 1.43 15.67 19.35
CA ASN A 261 2.88 15.53 19.33
C ASN A 261 3.62 16.84 19.04
N MET A 262 2.88 17.92 18.77
CA MET A 262 3.43 19.27 18.56
C MET A 262 3.72 19.93 19.90
N ASP A 263 4.83 20.65 19.97
CA ASP A 263 5.10 21.57 21.08
C ASP A 263 4.49 22.96 20.81
N ILE A 264 4.66 23.88 21.76
CA ILE A 264 4.12 25.24 21.64
C ILE A 264 4.71 26.02 20.46
N ASN A 265 5.97 25.76 20.10
CA ASN A 265 6.64 26.42 19.00
C ASN A 265 6.13 25.86 17.66
N ASP A 266 5.88 24.57 17.59
CA ASP A 266 5.24 23.93 16.43
C ASP A 266 3.85 24.52 16.19
N VAL A 267 3.02 24.65 17.25
CA VAL A 267 1.69 25.26 17.17
C VAL A 267 1.76 26.73 16.75
N LYS A 268 2.69 27.51 17.32
CA LYS A 268 2.93 28.90 16.90
C LYS A 268 3.34 28.98 15.43
N THR A 269 4.20 28.09 14.98
CA THR A 269 4.65 28.01 13.58
C THR A 269 3.48 27.69 12.65
N LEU A 270 2.61 26.76 13.06
CA LEU A 270 1.39 26.44 12.32
C LEU A 270 0.43 27.64 12.19
N CYS A 271 0.24 28.40 13.28
CA CYS A 271 -0.56 29.63 13.29
C CYS A 271 0.07 30.74 12.43
N ASN A 272 1.39 30.91 12.48
CA ASN A 272 2.10 31.91 11.68
C ASN A 272 2.03 31.61 10.18
N ARG A 273 2.13 30.33 9.79
CA ARG A 273 1.96 29.90 8.39
C ARG A 273 0.60 30.33 7.83
N CYS A 274 -0.47 30.27 8.63
CA CYS A 274 -1.79 30.75 8.20
C CYS A 274 -1.79 32.24 7.86
N ARG A 275 -1.07 33.06 8.65
CA ARG A 275 -0.96 34.50 8.41
C ARG A 275 -0.13 34.81 7.18
N GLU A 276 0.96 34.07 6.96
CA GLU A 276 1.83 34.22 5.80
C GLU A 276 1.11 33.91 4.48
N GLU A 277 0.18 32.96 4.50
CA GLU A 277 -0.69 32.63 3.36
C GLU A 277 -1.84 33.64 3.16
N GLY A 278 -1.91 34.71 3.95
CA GLY A 278 -2.88 35.79 3.80
C GLY A 278 -4.22 35.56 4.51
N HIS A 279 -4.34 34.53 5.35
CA HIS A 279 -5.56 34.29 6.12
C HIS A 279 -5.63 35.23 7.33
N THR A 280 -6.76 35.92 7.51
CA THR A 280 -6.96 36.85 8.63
C THR A 280 -7.20 36.13 9.95
N ASN A 281 -7.65 34.87 9.90
CA ASN A 281 -7.79 34.00 11.05
C ASN A 281 -7.60 32.51 10.68
N ILE A 282 -7.39 31.68 11.69
CA ILE A 282 -7.10 30.24 11.51
C ILE A 282 -8.31 29.44 10.99
N LEU A 283 -9.54 29.91 11.21
CA LEU A 283 -10.78 29.28 10.74
C LEU A 283 -10.96 29.38 9.22
N GLN A 284 -10.25 30.32 8.56
CA GLN A 284 -10.27 30.40 7.10
C GLN A 284 -9.47 29.27 6.43
N LYS A 285 -8.52 28.67 7.16
CA LYS A 285 -7.66 27.62 6.63
C LYS A 285 -8.03 26.23 7.14
N TYR A 286 -8.30 26.11 8.44
CA TYR A 286 -8.53 24.82 9.10
C TYR A 286 -9.99 24.66 9.52
N SER A 287 -10.45 23.41 9.58
CA SER A 287 -11.79 23.09 10.06
C SER A 287 -11.97 23.49 11.51
N LEU A 288 -13.24 23.65 11.90
CA LEU A 288 -13.60 24.00 13.27
C LEU A 288 -13.07 22.96 14.27
N GLU A 289 -13.10 21.67 13.92
CA GLU A 289 -12.57 20.59 14.74
C GLU A 289 -11.07 20.75 14.99
N THR A 290 -10.31 21.07 13.94
CA THR A 290 -8.86 21.30 14.02
C THR A 290 -8.55 22.54 14.86
N VAL A 291 -9.29 23.64 14.67
CA VAL A 291 -9.12 24.86 15.47
C VAL A 291 -9.42 24.59 16.95
N ASN A 292 -10.48 23.86 17.26
CA ASN A 292 -10.81 23.48 18.63
C ASN A 292 -9.69 22.65 19.29
N GLU A 293 -9.10 21.70 18.54
CA GLU A 293 -8.00 20.89 19.07
C GLU A 293 -6.74 21.74 19.31
N ILE A 294 -6.45 22.73 18.45
CA ILE A 294 -5.36 23.69 18.66
C ILE A 294 -5.60 24.53 19.92
N LEU A 295 -6.81 25.06 20.12
CA LEU A 295 -7.15 25.87 21.31
C LEU A 295 -7.05 25.05 22.60
N ASN A 296 -7.47 23.79 22.56
CA ASN A 296 -7.32 22.86 23.68
C ASN A 296 -5.85 22.66 24.05
N LEU A 297 -4.97 22.50 23.06
CA LEU A 297 -3.52 22.36 23.30
C LEU A 297 -2.91 23.61 23.90
N ILE A 298 -3.24 24.81 23.39
CA ILE A 298 -2.75 26.08 23.96
C ILE A 298 -3.17 26.19 25.43
N THR A 299 -4.44 25.88 25.73
CA THR A 299 -4.97 25.95 27.10
C THR A 299 -4.25 24.98 28.05
N ILE A 300 -3.90 23.78 27.58
CA ILE A 300 -3.14 22.79 28.36
C ILE A 300 -1.70 23.28 28.61
N ILE A 301 -1.06 23.84 27.57
CA ILE A 301 0.34 24.28 27.64
C ILE A 301 0.52 25.55 28.47
N GLU A 302 -0.47 26.44 28.51
CA GLU A 302 -0.41 27.70 29.28
C GLU A 302 -0.78 27.53 30.77
N LYS A 303 -1.35 26.39 31.16
CA LYS A 303 -1.72 26.06 32.55
C LYS A 303 -0.80 25.04 33.28
N PRO A 304 0.53 24.97 33.10
CA PRO A 304 1.34 23.93 33.71
C PRO A 304 1.57 24.15 35.22
N ASN A 305 1.22 25.33 35.76
CA ASN A 305 1.57 25.76 37.12
C ASN A 305 0.37 26.10 38.03
N LEU A 306 -0.81 25.54 37.80
CA LEU A 306 -1.79 25.50 38.88
C LEU A 306 -1.30 24.47 39.89
N THR A 307 -0.60 24.95 40.91
CA THR A 307 -0.23 24.23 42.11
C THR A 307 -1.41 23.35 42.54
N PRO A 308 -1.21 22.05 42.83
CA PRO A 308 -2.30 21.24 43.36
C PRO A 308 -2.88 21.97 44.58
N PRO A 309 -4.22 22.04 44.72
CA PRO A 309 -4.84 22.71 45.85
C PRO A 309 -4.23 22.14 47.13
N PRO A 310 -3.88 22.99 48.12
CA PRO A 310 -3.26 22.54 49.34
C PRO A 310 -4.09 21.39 49.91
N GLN A 311 -3.45 20.22 50.05
CA GLN A 311 -4.05 19.10 50.74
C GLN A 311 -4.22 19.54 52.19
N PHE A 312 -5.44 19.94 52.55
CA PHE A 312 -5.81 20.13 53.95
C PHE A 312 -5.73 18.75 54.59
N TYR A 313 -4.59 18.45 55.20
CA TYR A 313 -4.48 17.35 56.14
C TYR A 313 -5.50 17.63 57.25
N GLN A 314 -6.57 16.84 57.28
CA GLN A 314 -7.46 16.78 58.43
C GLN A 314 -6.65 16.15 59.58
N VAL A 315 -6.45 16.93 60.64
CA VAL A 315 -5.91 16.51 61.93
C VAL A 315 -7.06 15.95 62.76
#